data_AF-Q9PBU6-F1
#
_entry.id   AF-Q9PBU6-F1
#
_cell.length_a   1.000
_cell.length_b   1.000
_cell.length_c   1.000
_cell.angle_alpha   90.00
_cell.angle_beta   90.00
_cell.angle_gamma   90.00
#
_symmetry.space_group_name_H-M   'P 1'
#
loop_
_entity.id
_entity.type
_entity.pdbx_description
1 polymer ?
#
loop_
_entity_poly.entity_id
_entity_poly.type
_entity_poly.pdbx_seq_one_letter_code
_entity_poly.pdbx_strand_id
1 'polypeptide(L)'
;MQTEKLNKHFDASLLAHDYHQLCKQLGSRPAGYPSENHVGWSAICLFSSTAKDVDLLDEAPTIRTVLADLGLSLRLVRLMCLQPGGEIRRHQDTFLSQRIARLHIPVITDERVHFYIDESRCDWKAGELWYGDFSRPHWGVNESDVERVHLVLDVMVDDALGKLFPEERLPSALESRRAAPEYPINPAKLRRFQFDFDLPQGFHLPGVLDQPLPVPLPGCVRLVDSELCVFINQQPLLKAVPDAEDLLSLVGLGLPSQLQYEFREERVSHVRLVIGGLEKTIYRC
;
A
#
# COMPACT_ATOMS: atom_id res chain seq x y z
N MET A 1 -18.75 2.16 -8.61
CA MET A 1 -17.74 2.92 -9.39
C MET A 1 -16.40 2.25 -9.15
N GLN A 2 -15.73 1.74 -10.19
CA GLN A 2 -14.47 0.98 -10.07
C GLN A 2 -13.25 1.88 -10.28
N THR A 3 -13.34 2.79 -11.25
CA THR A 3 -12.33 3.81 -11.55
C THR A 3 -13.04 5.11 -11.90
N GLU A 4 -12.41 6.25 -11.62
CA GLU A 4 -12.94 7.56 -11.97
C GLU A 4 -11.81 8.52 -12.33
N LYS A 5 -11.96 9.27 -13.42
CA LYS A 5 -11.01 10.32 -13.77
C LYS A 5 -11.33 11.55 -12.92
N LEU A 6 -10.33 12.09 -12.25
CA LEU A 6 -10.46 13.27 -11.40
C LEU A 6 -10.17 14.55 -12.20
N ASN A 7 -10.59 15.68 -11.65
CA ASN A 7 -10.62 16.99 -12.32
C ASN A 7 -9.24 17.70 -12.41
N LYS A 8 -8.15 16.96 -12.20
CA LYS A 8 -6.78 17.49 -12.23
C LYS A 8 -5.96 16.75 -13.28
N HIS A 9 -5.05 17.49 -13.91
CA HIS A 9 -4.09 16.99 -14.87
C HIS A 9 -2.75 17.67 -14.63
N PHE A 10 -1.67 16.95 -14.85
CA PHE A 10 -0.30 17.38 -14.55
C PHE A 10 0.62 17.13 -15.75
N ASP A 11 1.72 17.88 -15.83
CA ASP A 11 2.74 17.64 -16.83
C ASP A 11 3.55 16.38 -16.49
N ALA A 12 3.25 15.29 -17.21
CA ALA A 12 3.91 14.02 -17.03
C ALA A 12 5.42 14.07 -17.30
N SER A 13 5.89 14.99 -18.16
CA SER A 13 7.32 15.11 -18.47
C SER A 13 8.12 15.67 -17.30
N LEU A 14 7.54 16.59 -16.53
CA LEU A 14 8.17 17.12 -15.31
C LEU A 14 8.16 16.08 -14.19
N LEU A 15 7.07 15.32 -14.03
CA LEU A 15 7.03 14.19 -13.09
C LEU A 15 8.05 13.10 -13.45
N ALA A 16 8.23 12.83 -14.75
CA ALA A 16 9.24 11.90 -15.23
C ALA A 16 10.67 12.42 -14.97
N HIS A 17 10.88 13.74 -15.01
CA HIS A 17 12.16 14.34 -14.65
C HIS A 17 12.55 13.99 -13.21
N ASP A 18 11.68 14.28 -12.24
CA ASP A 18 11.90 13.96 -10.83
C ASP A 18 12.18 12.45 -10.63
N TYR A 19 11.38 11.60 -11.26
CA TYR A 19 11.58 10.14 -11.21
C TYR A 19 12.99 9.72 -11.68
N HIS A 20 13.46 10.25 -12.81
CA HIS A 20 14.78 9.93 -13.33
C HIS A 20 15.91 10.46 -12.45
N GLN A 21 15.74 11.61 -11.79
CA GLN A 21 16.73 12.12 -10.82
C GLN A 21 16.84 11.20 -9.61
N LEU A 22 15.70 10.83 -9.02
CA LEU A 22 15.66 9.86 -7.91
C LEU A 22 16.34 8.54 -8.29
N CYS A 23 16.08 8.01 -9.48
CA CYS A 23 16.71 6.76 -9.94
C CYS A 23 18.24 6.86 -10.01
N LYS A 24 18.80 8.02 -10.38
CA LYS A 24 20.26 8.23 -10.41
C LYS A 24 20.86 8.27 -9.00
N GLN A 25 20.12 8.78 -8.04
CA GLN A 25 20.58 8.91 -6.65
C GLN A 25 20.52 7.58 -5.89
N LEU A 26 19.48 6.77 -6.13
CA LEU A 26 19.16 5.63 -5.26
C LEU A 26 20.10 4.41 -5.41
N GLY A 27 20.98 4.35 -6.41
CA GLY A 27 21.98 3.28 -6.60
C GLY A 27 21.42 1.88 -6.92
N SER A 28 20.30 1.49 -6.31
CA SER A 28 19.48 0.32 -6.57
C SER A 28 18.03 0.62 -6.17
N ARG A 29 17.04 0.14 -6.92
CA ARG A 29 15.63 0.32 -6.54
C ARG A 29 15.29 -0.58 -5.35
N PRO A 30 14.51 -0.11 -4.36
CA PRO A 30 14.05 -0.95 -3.26
C PRO A 30 13.32 -2.18 -3.82
N ALA A 31 13.69 -3.37 -3.32
CA ALA A 31 13.08 -4.62 -3.74
C ALA A 31 11.57 -4.64 -3.42
N GLY A 32 10.81 -5.35 -4.27
CA GLY A 32 9.34 -5.35 -4.27
C GLY A 32 8.68 -6.00 -3.05
N TYR A 33 7.34 -6.06 -3.06
CA TYR A 33 6.57 -6.74 -2.00
C TYR A 33 6.97 -8.21 -1.91
N PRO A 34 7.42 -8.68 -0.74
CA PRO A 34 7.79 -10.07 -0.55
C PRO A 34 6.49 -10.86 -0.35
N SER A 35 5.81 -11.24 -1.44
CA SER A 35 4.69 -12.20 -1.40
C SER A 35 4.00 -12.43 -2.74
N GLU A 36 3.86 -11.40 -3.58
CA GLU A 36 2.93 -11.45 -4.71
C GLU A 36 3.55 -11.98 -6.02
N ASN A 37 4.80 -12.46 -5.93
CA ASN A 37 5.57 -13.03 -7.04
C ASN A 37 5.53 -12.16 -8.32
N HIS A 38 5.45 -10.85 -8.14
CA HIS A 38 5.45 -9.90 -9.24
C HIS A 38 6.78 -9.93 -9.98
N VAL A 39 6.72 -9.83 -11.30
CA VAL A 39 7.91 -9.85 -12.15
C VAL A 39 8.21 -8.42 -12.60
N GLY A 40 9.45 -7.96 -12.40
CA GLY A 40 9.87 -6.63 -12.85
C GLY A 40 9.16 -5.46 -12.15
N TRP A 41 8.52 -5.70 -11.00
CA TRP A 41 7.85 -4.66 -10.22
C TRP A 41 8.77 -4.09 -9.13
N SER A 42 8.73 -2.77 -8.93
CA SER A 42 9.44 -2.10 -7.85
C SER A 42 8.70 -0.84 -7.40
N ALA A 43 9.00 -0.33 -6.20
CA ALA A 43 8.47 0.93 -5.72
C ALA A 43 9.54 1.78 -5.03
N ILE A 44 9.47 3.09 -5.23
CA ILE A 44 10.23 4.08 -4.47
C ILE A 44 9.24 4.80 -3.56
N CYS A 45 9.43 4.69 -2.24
CA CYS A 45 8.61 5.41 -1.27
C CYS A 45 9.14 6.83 -1.11
N LEU A 46 8.31 7.82 -1.40
CA LEU A 46 8.67 9.24 -1.29
C LEU A 46 8.24 9.84 0.04
N PHE A 47 7.12 9.39 0.59
CA PHE A 47 6.58 9.88 1.85
C PHE A 47 5.71 8.82 2.51
N SER A 48 5.82 8.69 3.84
CA SER A 48 4.90 7.90 4.65
C SER A 48 4.56 8.64 5.93
N SER A 49 3.27 8.74 6.26
CA SER A 49 2.82 9.37 7.51
C SER A 49 3.12 8.52 8.76
N THR A 50 3.70 7.33 8.60
CA THR A 50 3.92 6.34 9.68
C THR A 50 5.36 5.89 9.82
N ALA A 51 6.18 6.02 8.76
CA ALA A 51 7.61 5.76 8.83
C ALA A 51 8.33 7.03 9.28
N LYS A 52 9.23 6.92 10.26
CA LYS A 52 9.92 8.07 10.83
C LYS A 52 10.99 8.69 9.92
N ASP A 53 11.49 7.94 8.93
CA ASP A 53 12.70 8.29 8.18
C ASP A 53 12.54 8.14 6.64
N VAL A 54 11.31 8.20 6.13
CA VAL A 54 11.05 8.13 4.68
C VAL A 54 10.42 9.44 4.20
N ASP A 55 11.29 10.37 3.84
CA ASP A 55 10.92 11.56 3.07
C ASP A 55 11.98 11.82 1.98
N LEU A 56 11.65 11.45 0.75
CA LEU A 56 12.44 11.77 -0.45
C LEU A 56 11.78 12.89 -1.26
N LEU A 57 10.78 13.59 -0.71
CA LEU A 57 10.08 14.66 -1.44
C LEU A 57 10.98 15.87 -1.72
N ASP A 58 12.03 16.08 -0.91
CA ASP A 58 13.00 17.14 -1.14
C ASP A 58 13.85 16.89 -2.41
N GLU A 59 14.00 15.63 -2.82
CA GLU A 59 14.68 15.21 -4.05
C GLU A 59 13.73 15.17 -5.27
N ALA A 60 12.44 15.45 -5.07
CA ALA A 60 11.39 15.42 -6.10
C ALA A 60 10.53 16.70 -6.07
N PRO A 61 11.10 17.86 -6.47
CA PRO A 61 10.47 19.16 -6.31
C PRO A 61 9.16 19.33 -7.11
N THR A 62 9.08 18.76 -8.32
CA THR A 62 7.84 18.80 -9.12
C THR A 62 6.75 18.00 -8.43
N ILE A 63 7.07 16.79 -7.96
CA ILE A 63 6.13 15.94 -7.22
C ILE A 63 5.66 16.67 -5.95
N ARG A 64 6.57 17.28 -5.21
CA ARG A 64 6.24 18.09 -4.02
C ARG A 64 5.25 19.21 -4.35
N THR A 65 5.43 19.93 -5.46
CA THR A 65 4.49 20.96 -5.91
C THR A 65 3.13 20.37 -6.28
N VAL A 66 3.07 19.24 -6.98
CA VAL A 66 1.81 18.55 -7.32
C VAL A 66 1.06 18.14 -6.05
N LEU A 67 1.76 17.56 -5.07
CA LEU A 67 1.16 17.17 -3.79
C LEU A 67 0.59 18.36 -3.02
N ALA A 68 1.29 19.50 -3.05
CA ALA A 68 0.82 20.74 -2.44
C ALA A 68 -0.43 21.31 -3.15
N ASP A 69 -0.47 21.29 -4.49
CA ASP A 69 -1.64 21.73 -5.28
C ASP A 69 -2.89 20.86 -5.04
N LEU A 70 -2.70 19.56 -4.81
CA LEU A 70 -3.79 18.65 -4.49
C LEU A 70 -4.44 18.95 -3.13
N GLY A 71 -3.69 19.46 -2.15
CA GLY A 71 -4.20 19.82 -0.83
C GLY A 71 -4.83 18.65 -0.06
N LEU A 72 -4.36 17.42 -0.32
CA LEU A 72 -4.92 16.20 0.26
C LEU A 72 -4.23 15.80 1.57
N SER A 73 -4.97 15.10 2.42
CA SER A 73 -4.43 14.41 3.59
C SER A 73 -3.67 13.13 3.18
N LEU A 74 -2.38 13.26 2.88
CA LEU A 74 -1.52 12.17 2.37
C LEU A 74 -1.18 11.13 3.46
N ARG A 75 -1.13 9.86 3.07
CA ARG A 75 -0.65 8.74 3.91
C ARG A 75 0.60 8.08 3.38
N LEU A 76 0.60 7.77 2.09
CA LEU A 76 1.71 7.11 1.43
C LEU A 76 1.83 7.65 0.01
N VAL A 77 3.04 8.04 -0.38
CA VAL A 77 3.35 8.49 -1.73
C VAL A 77 4.44 7.61 -2.28
N ARG A 78 4.19 6.98 -3.44
CA ARG A 78 5.11 6.03 -4.06
C ARG A 78 5.21 6.25 -5.56
N LEU A 79 6.39 6.06 -6.11
CA LEU A 79 6.57 5.80 -7.54
C LEU A 79 6.57 4.28 -7.74
N MET A 80 5.50 3.75 -8.33
CA MET A 80 5.35 2.33 -8.62
C MET A 80 5.73 2.06 -10.08
N CYS A 81 6.70 1.18 -10.25
CA CYS A 81 7.38 0.91 -11.51
C CYS A 81 7.16 -0.55 -11.95
N LEU A 82 6.89 -0.75 -13.23
CA LEU A 82 6.79 -2.06 -13.87
C LEU A 82 7.69 -2.10 -15.12
N GLN A 83 8.73 -2.94 -15.09
CA GLN A 83 9.68 -3.12 -16.20
C GLN A 83 8.99 -3.62 -17.48
N PRO A 84 9.62 -3.45 -18.66
CA PRO A 84 9.29 -4.24 -19.85
C PRO A 84 9.19 -5.74 -19.55
N GLY A 85 8.12 -6.38 -20.00
CA GLY A 85 7.79 -7.78 -19.69
C GLY A 85 7.37 -8.03 -18.24
N GLY A 86 7.21 -6.98 -17.43
CA GLY A 86 6.80 -7.10 -16.05
C GLY A 86 5.33 -7.49 -15.89
N GLU A 87 5.05 -8.19 -14.79
CA GLU A 87 3.72 -8.72 -14.46
C GLU A 87 3.35 -8.39 -13.01
N ILE A 88 2.16 -7.82 -12.84
CA ILE A 88 1.44 -7.70 -11.58
C ILE A 88 0.36 -8.77 -11.59
N ARG A 89 0.56 -9.81 -10.78
CA ARG A 89 -0.39 -10.92 -10.65
C ARG A 89 -1.72 -10.44 -10.07
N ARG A 90 -2.79 -11.17 -10.37
CA ARG A 90 -4.13 -10.85 -9.88
C ARG A 90 -4.20 -10.93 -8.36
N HIS A 91 -4.47 -9.80 -7.71
CA HIS A 91 -4.58 -9.68 -6.26
C HIS A 91 -5.59 -8.59 -5.85
N GLN A 92 -5.79 -8.39 -4.54
CA GLN A 92 -6.59 -7.33 -3.95
C GLN A 92 -5.74 -6.60 -2.91
N ASP A 93 -5.85 -5.28 -2.83
CA ASP A 93 -5.16 -4.49 -1.81
C ASP A 93 -5.96 -4.46 -0.51
N THR A 94 -6.03 -5.60 0.16
CA THR A 94 -6.77 -5.77 1.41
C THR A 94 -6.19 -4.99 2.60
N PHE A 95 -4.95 -4.53 2.48
CA PHE A 95 -4.27 -3.71 3.48
C PHE A 95 -4.69 -2.23 3.43
N LEU A 96 -5.39 -1.81 2.37
CA LEU A 96 -5.94 -0.46 2.33
C LEU A 96 -7.02 -0.33 3.40
N SER A 97 -6.79 0.62 4.32
CA SER A 97 -7.82 1.10 5.26
C SER A 97 -9.11 1.39 4.51
N GLN A 98 -10.26 1.10 5.13
CA GLN A 98 -11.53 1.52 4.54
C GLN A 98 -11.52 3.04 4.33
N ARG A 99 -10.85 3.81 5.19
CA ARG A 99 -10.82 5.27 5.12
C ARG A 99 -9.79 5.83 4.14
N ILE A 100 -9.07 4.98 3.40
CA ILE A 100 -8.09 5.38 2.40
C ILE A 100 -8.63 5.19 0.98
N ALA A 101 -8.46 6.21 0.16
CA ALA A 101 -8.57 6.13 -1.29
C ALA A 101 -7.18 6.07 -1.91
N ARG A 102 -7.03 5.28 -2.98
CA ARG A 102 -5.79 5.21 -3.76
C ARG A 102 -5.98 5.95 -5.07
N LEU A 103 -5.10 6.92 -5.30
CA LEU A 103 -5.04 7.71 -6.51
C LEU A 103 -3.80 7.36 -7.32
N HIS A 104 -3.91 7.46 -8.63
CA HIS A 104 -2.81 7.25 -9.57
C HIS A 104 -2.67 8.45 -10.50
N ILE A 105 -1.42 8.84 -10.74
CA ILE A 105 -1.02 9.71 -11.84
C ILE A 105 -0.04 8.91 -12.70
N PRO A 106 -0.43 8.41 -13.89
CA PRO A 106 0.52 7.81 -14.80
C PRO A 106 1.58 8.83 -15.20
N VAL A 107 2.85 8.50 -14.99
CA VAL A 107 4.00 9.35 -15.31
C VAL A 107 4.62 8.91 -16.63
N ILE A 108 4.90 7.61 -16.76
CA ILE A 108 5.36 6.97 -18.00
C ILE A 108 4.42 5.79 -18.25
N THR A 109 3.83 5.72 -19.45
CA THR A 109 2.92 4.64 -19.84
C THR A 109 2.95 4.44 -21.36
N ASP A 110 2.45 3.31 -21.83
CA ASP A 110 2.38 2.90 -23.25
C ASP A 110 1.06 2.16 -23.49
N GLU A 111 0.57 2.14 -24.73
CA GLU A 111 -0.69 1.48 -25.10
C GLU A 111 -0.66 -0.06 -24.94
N ARG A 112 0.55 -0.64 -24.91
CA ARG A 112 0.84 -2.06 -24.62
C ARG A 112 1.01 -2.33 -23.12
N VAL A 113 0.82 -1.33 -22.27
CA VAL A 113 0.63 -1.56 -20.84
C VAL A 113 -0.84 -1.87 -20.61
N HIS A 114 -1.11 -3.07 -20.13
CA HIS A 114 -2.46 -3.54 -19.84
C HIS A 114 -2.63 -3.62 -18.33
N PHE A 115 -3.57 -2.83 -17.79
CA PHE A 115 -3.93 -2.87 -16.38
C PHE A 115 -5.43 -2.98 -16.25
N TYR A 116 -5.89 -3.79 -15.30
CA TYR A 116 -7.30 -4.11 -15.12
C TYR A 116 -7.68 -4.03 -13.65
N ILE A 117 -8.87 -3.48 -13.39
CA ILE A 117 -9.57 -3.61 -12.11
C ILE A 117 -10.88 -4.34 -12.42
N ASP A 118 -11.12 -5.46 -11.71
CA ASP A 118 -12.10 -6.50 -12.05
C ASP A 118 -11.92 -7.03 -13.48
N GLU A 119 -12.83 -6.62 -14.37
CA GLU A 119 -12.89 -6.96 -15.79
C GLU A 119 -12.69 -5.71 -16.67
N SER A 120 -12.55 -4.53 -16.05
CA SER A 120 -12.43 -3.25 -16.74
C SER A 120 -10.97 -2.91 -17.02
N ARG A 121 -10.64 -2.64 -18.29
CA ARG A 121 -9.33 -2.13 -18.68
C ARG A 121 -9.18 -0.66 -18.25
N CYS A 122 -8.06 -0.33 -17.62
CA CYS A 122 -7.72 1.03 -17.19
C CYS A 122 -6.86 1.73 -18.26
N ASP A 123 -7.48 2.49 -19.16
CA ASP A 123 -6.79 3.23 -20.23
C ASP A 123 -6.31 4.63 -19.80
N TRP A 124 -5.71 4.72 -18.62
CA TRP A 124 -5.27 5.98 -18.01
C TRP A 124 -4.11 6.61 -18.78
N LYS A 125 -4.20 7.91 -19.10
CA LYS A 125 -3.17 8.64 -19.86
C LYS A 125 -2.19 9.37 -18.95
N ALA A 126 -0.99 9.60 -19.49
CA ALA A 126 0.07 10.32 -18.79
C ALA A 126 -0.42 11.69 -18.29
N GLY A 127 -0.15 11.97 -17.01
CA GLY A 127 -0.52 13.20 -16.34
C GLY A 127 -1.95 13.28 -15.81
N GLU A 128 -2.83 12.35 -16.17
CA GLU A 128 -4.20 12.33 -15.64
C GLU A 128 -4.22 11.85 -14.19
N LEU A 129 -5.06 12.47 -13.35
CA LEU A 129 -5.32 11.98 -12.00
C LEU A 129 -6.52 11.02 -12.01
N TRP A 130 -6.32 9.82 -11.45
CA TRP A 130 -7.33 8.77 -11.41
C TRP A 130 -7.54 8.22 -10.01
N TYR A 131 -8.79 7.97 -9.66
CA TYR A 131 -9.16 7.08 -8.56
C TYR A 131 -9.32 5.65 -9.07
N GLY A 132 -8.85 4.67 -8.28
CA GLY A 132 -9.12 3.25 -8.49
C GLY A 132 -9.57 2.56 -7.20
N ASP A 133 -10.55 1.66 -7.31
CA ASP A 133 -11.01 0.81 -6.21
C ASP A 133 -10.19 -0.48 -6.13
N PHE A 134 -9.01 -0.40 -5.51
CA PHE A 134 -8.09 -1.53 -5.37
C PHE A 134 -8.50 -2.58 -4.32
N SER A 135 -9.66 -2.38 -3.66
CA SER A 135 -10.29 -3.47 -2.91
C SER A 135 -10.79 -4.59 -3.83
N ARG A 136 -10.93 -4.29 -5.13
CA ARG A 136 -11.31 -5.24 -6.17
C ARG A 136 -10.09 -5.97 -6.72
N PRO A 137 -10.28 -7.22 -7.21
CA PRO A 137 -9.25 -7.94 -7.94
C PRO A 137 -8.66 -7.09 -9.06
N HIS A 138 -7.35 -6.95 -9.11
CA HIS A 138 -6.68 -6.18 -10.14
C HIS A 138 -5.36 -6.82 -10.53
N TRP A 139 -4.90 -6.54 -11.76
CA TRP A 139 -3.70 -7.14 -12.35
C TRP A 139 -3.20 -6.29 -13.51
N GLY A 140 -1.97 -6.54 -13.96
CA GLY A 140 -1.50 -5.93 -15.18
C GLY A 140 -0.20 -6.49 -15.72
N VAL A 141 0.05 -6.22 -17.00
CA VAL A 141 1.22 -6.66 -17.75
C VAL A 141 1.77 -5.47 -18.52
N ASN A 142 3.09 -5.35 -18.57
CA ASN A 142 3.76 -4.38 -19.43
C ASN A 142 4.36 -5.11 -20.64
N GLU A 143 3.65 -5.12 -21.77
CA GLU A 143 4.13 -5.71 -23.04
C GLU A 143 4.89 -4.70 -23.91
N SER A 144 5.16 -3.50 -23.38
CA SER A 144 5.94 -2.50 -24.08
C SER A 144 7.44 -2.69 -23.87
N ASP A 145 8.23 -1.92 -24.63
CA ASP A 145 9.68 -1.78 -24.49
C ASP A 145 10.07 -0.63 -23.54
N VAL A 146 9.10 0.06 -22.95
CA VAL A 146 9.31 1.14 -21.99
C VAL A 146 8.89 0.71 -20.59
N GLU A 147 9.53 1.30 -19.60
CA GLU A 147 9.13 1.12 -18.22
C GLU A 147 7.83 1.90 -17.93
N ARG A 148 6.86 1.26 -17.27
CA ARG A 148 5.68 1.95 -16.78
C ARG A 148 5.94 2.50 -15.38
N VAL A 149 5.59 3.76 -15.15
CA VAL A 149 5.74 4.44 -13.85
C VAL A 149 4.47 5.20 -13.51
N HIS A 150 3.87 4.90 -12.36
CA HIS A 150 2.76 5.68 -11.79
C HIS A 150 3.21 6.31 -10.47
N LEU A 151 2.86 7.59 -10.27
CA LEU A 151 2.84 8.20 -8.96
C LEU A 151 1.54 7.79 -8.26
N VAL A 152 1.66 7.11 -7.13
CA VAL A 152 0.55 6.51 -6.40
C VAL A 152 0.42 7.16 -5.03
N LEU A 153 -0.78 7.65 -4.74
CA LEU A 153 -1.11 8.38 -3.53
C LEU A 153 -2.17 7.59 -2.75
N ASP A 154 -1.84 7.15 -1.56
CA ASP A 154 -2.84 6.72 -0.58
C ASP A 154 -3.21 7.95 0.27
N VAL A 155 -4.48 8.33 0.24
CA VAL A 155 -5.01 9.57 0.84
C VAL A 155 -6.24 9.30 1.70
N MET A 156 -6.52 10.16 2.66
CA MET A 156 -7.77 10.07 3.44
C MET A 156 -8.99 10.37 2.56
N VAL A 157 -10.07 9.65 2.84
CA VAL A 157 -11.39 9.97 2.30
C VAL A 157 -12.01 11.11 3.09
N ASP A 158 -11.85 12.33 2.59
CA ASP A 158 -12.38 13.57 3.17
C ASP A 158 -12.99 14.49 2.11
N ASP A 159 -13.48 15.66 2.54
CA ASP A 159 -14.13 16.62 1.64
C ASP A 159 -13.14 17.26 0.64
N ALA A 160 -11.83 17.29 0.95
CA ALA A 160 -10.82 17.77 0.01
C ALA A 160 -10.66 16.80 -1.16
N LEU A 161 -10.65 15.49 -0.88
CA LEU A 161 -10.72 14.47 -1.94
C LEU A 161 -12.00 14.59 -2.78
N GLY A 162 -13.15 14.83 -2.14
CA GLY A 162 -14.43 15.01 -2.82
C GLY A 162 -14.40 16.07 -3.93
N LYS A 163 -13.72 17.19 -3.70
CA LYS A 163 -13.59 18.29 -4.68
C LYS A 163 -12.84 17.90 -5.96
N LEU A 164 -12.08 16.81 -5.95
CA LEU A 164 -11.36 16.34 -7.12
C LEU A 164 -12.23 15.48 -8.05
N PHE A 165 -13.40 15.01 -7.62
CA PHE A 165 -14.31 14.25 -8.46
C PHE A 165 -15.10 15.16 -9.42
N PRO A 166 -15.56 14.66 -10.58
CA PRO A 166 -16.34 15.44 -11.55
C PRO A 166 -17.54 16.20 -10.97
N GLU A 167 -18.24 15.63 -9.98
CA GLU A 167 -19.38 16.27 -9.31
C GLU A 167 -18.97 17.08 -8.06
N GLU A 168 -17.67 17.30 -7.84
CA GLU A 168 -17.05 17.96 -6.67
C GLU A 168 -17.53 17.40 -5.33
N ARG A 169 -17.92 16.13 -5.31
CA ARG A 169 -18.36 15.39 -4.13
C ARG A 169 -17.83 13.98 -4.14
N LEU A 170 -17.72 13.38 -2.97
CA LEU A 170 -17.38 11.98 -2.84
C LEU A 170 -18.50 11.11 -3.43
N PRO A 171 -18.15 10.09 -4.22
CA PRO A 171 -19.08 9.02 -4.58
C PRO A 171 -19.59 8.31 -3.32
N SER A 172 -20.84 7.84 -3.33
CA SER A 172 -21.49 7.22 -2.16
C SER A 172 -20.69 6.05 -1.56
N ALA A 173 -20.03 5.27 -2.43
CA ALA A 173 -19.17 4.16 -2.01
C ALA A 173 -17.93 4.60 -1.22
N LEU A 174 -17.42 5.82 -1.45
CA LEU A 174 -16.36 6.42 -0.64
C LEU A 174 -16.94 7.12 0.59
N GLU A 175 -18.09 7.80 0.48
CA GLU A 175 -18.73 8.44 1.63
C GLU A 175 -19.03 7.46 2.77
N SER A 176 -19.53 6.26 2.44
CA SER A 176 -19.79 5.20 3.43
C SER A 176 -18.53 4.77 4.19
N ARG A 177 -17.35 5.06 3.64
CA ARG A 177 -16.04 4.72 4.21
C ARG A 177 -15.47 5.83 5.12
N ARG A 178 -16.16 6.96 5.29
CA ARG A 178 -15.71 8.04 6.21
C ARG A 178 -15.75 7.60 7.68
N ALA A 179 -16.72 6.76 8.03
CA ALA A 179 -16.92 6.28 9.38
C ALA A 179 -15.72 5.43 9.85
N ALA A 180 -15.38 5.54 11.13
CA ALA A 180 -14.40 4.64 11.73
C ALA A 180 -15.02 3.22 11.81
N PRO A 181 -14.25 2.16 11.53
CA PRO A 181 -14.72 0.80 11.78
C PRO A 181 -15.04 0.61 13.26
N GLU A 182 -16.17 -0.03 13.55
CA GLU A 182 -16.49 -0.51 14.89
C GLU A 182 -15.78 -1.84 15.14
N TYR A 183 -15.09 -1.93 16.27
CA TYR A 183 -14.40 -3.15 16.69
C TYR A 183 -15.11 -3.77 17.89
N PRO A 184 -15.03 -5.10 18.05
CA PRO A 184 -15.55 -5.79 19.23
C PRO A 184 -14.78 -5.41 20.52
N ILE A 185 -13.66 -4.71 20.39
CA ILE A 185 -12.83 -4.25 21.50
C ILE A 185 -12.77 -2.71 21.57
N ASN A 186 -12.64 -2.20 22.80
CA ASN A 186 -12.50 -0.77 23.06
C ASN A 186 -11.33 -0.18 22.24
N PRO A 187 -11.56 0.83 21.38
CA PRO A 187 -10.52 1.46 20.57
C PRO A 187 -9.30 1.96 21.38
N ALA A 188 -9.49 2.33 22.65
CA ALA A 188 -8.40 2.71 23.54
C ALA A 188 -7.39 1.57 23.77
N LYS A 189 -7.84 0.31 23.73
CA LYS A 189 -6.99 -0.87 23.88
C LYS A 189 -6.21 -1.21 22.60
N LEU A 190 -6.61 -0.72 21.41
CA LEU A 190 -5.92 -1.08 20.15
C LEU A 190 -4.43 -0.77 20.16
N ARG A 191 -4.02 0.27 20.91
CA ARG A 191 -2.62 0.70 21.00
C ARG A 191 -1.70 -0.38 21.57
N ARG A 192 -2.22 -1.31 22.38
CA ARG A 192 -1.43 -2.37 23.02
C ARG A 192 -0.93 -3.44 22.04
N PHE A 193 -1.58 -3.57 20.88
CA PHE A 193 -1.22 -4.55 19.85
C PHE A 193 -0.02 -4.14 18.99
N GLN A 194 0.55 -2.95 19.21
CA GLN A 194 1.66 -2.44 18.44
C GLN A 194 2.98 -3.03 18.94
N PHE A 195 3.78 -3.58 18.03
CA PHE A 195 5.12 -4.11 18.31
C PHE A 195 5.97 -4.12 17.05
N ASP A 196 7.27 -4.28 17.24
CA ASP A 196 8.26 -4.47 16.18
C ASP A 196 8.72 -5.92 16.16
N PHE A 197 9.01 -6.43 14.97
CA PHE A 197 9.50 -7.78 14.77
C PHE A 197 10.47 -7.83 13.59
N ASP A 198 11.29 -8.88 13.53
CA ASP A 198 12.17 -9.15 12.41
C ASP A 198 11.79 -10.49 11.78
N LEU A 199 11.61 -10.50 10.46
CA LEU A 199 11.52 -11.75 9.70
C LEU A 199 12.96 -12.20 9.40
N PRO A 200 13.42 -13.35 9.92
CA PRO A 200 14.78 -13.80 9.71
C PRO A 200 15.06 -14.20 8.25
N GLN A 201 16.34 -14.22 7.88
CA GLN A 201 16.77 -14.84 6.63
C GLN A 201 16.26 -16.29 6.54
N GLY A 202 15.81 -16.71 5.36
CA GLY A 202 15.24 -18.03 5.13
C GLY A 202 13.81 -18.20 5.66
N PHE A 203 13.20 -17.15 6.24
CA PHE A 203 11.78 -17.17 6.55
C PHE A 203 11.00 -17.41 5.26
N HIS A 204 10.20 -18.46 5.26
CA HIS A 204 9.33 -18.85 4.16
C HIS A 204 7.98 -19.18 4.76
N LEU A 205 6.93 -18.92 4.00
CA LEU A 205 5.59 -19.25 4.41
C LEU A 205 4.75 -19.59 3.16
N PRO A 206 4.43 -20.88 2.93
CA PRO A 206 3.71 -21.29 1.73
C PRO A 206 2.40 -20.51 1.54
N GLY A 207 2.16 -20.01 0.32
CA GLY A 207 0.97 -19.24 -0.04
C GLY A 207 1.01 -17.75 0.39
N VAL A 208 2.10 -17.31 1.02
CA VAL A 208 2.30 -15.91 1.45
C VAL A 208 3.70 -15.45 1.06
N LEU A 209 4.74 -16.18 1.44
CA LEU A 209 6.14 -15.99 1.11
C LEU A 209 6.66 -17.31 0.52
N ASP A 210 6.31 -17.58 -0.73
CA ASP A 210 6.66 -18.85 -1.40
C ASP A 210 8.16 -19.04 -1.55
N GLN A 211 8.91 -17.95 -1.67
CA GLN A 211 10.37 -17.97 -1.67
C GLN A 211 10.91 -17.59 -0.28
N PRO A 212 11.92 -18.34 0.24
CA PRO A 212 12.59 -17.96 1.48
C PRO A 212 13.21 -16.56 1.36
N LEU A 213 13.07 -15.75 2.40
CA LEU A 213 13.64 -14.41 2.43
C LEU A 213 15.17 -14.46 2.24
N PRO A 214 15.73 -13.75 1.26
CA PRO A 214 17.17 -13.78 0.98
C PRO A 214 17.99 -13.06 2.04
N VAL A 215 17.38 -12.07 2.71
CA VAL A 215 17.94 -11.28 3.82
C VAL A 215 16.86 -11.06 4.87
N PRO A 216 17.21 -10.79 6.14
CA PRO A 216 16.23 -10.41 7.15
C PRO A 216 15.47 -9.14 6.74
N LEU A 217 14.18 -9.07 7.07
CA LEU A 217 13.35 -7.89 6.82
C LEU A 217 12.71 -7.41 8.12
N PRO A 218 12.80 -6.10 8.45
CA PRO A 218 12.11 -5.54 9.60
C PRO A 218 10.61 -5.49 9.31
N GLY A 219 9.81 -5.72 10.34
CA GLY A 219 8.36 -5.62 10.29
C GLY A 219 7.79 -4.96 11.54
N CYS A 220 6.59 -4.44 11.43
CA CYS A 220 5.91 -3.86 12.57
C CYS A 220 4.39 -3.93 12.46
N VAL A 221 3.72 -3.92 13.61
CA VAL A 221 2.27 -3.66 13.71
C VAL A 221 2.07 -2.27 14.28
N ARG A 222 1.26 -1.46 13.61
CA ARG A 222 0.98 -0.06 13.98
C ARG A 222 -0.50 0.25 13.89
N LEU A 223 -0.98 1.12 14.79
CA LEU A 223 -2.33 1.66 14.74
C LEU A 223 -2.34 2.90 13.83
N VAL A 224 -3.07 2.83 12.73
CA VAL A 224 -3.22 3.88 11.72
C VAL A 224 -4.72 4.16 11.57
N ASP A 225 -5.16 5.36 11.97
CA ASP A 225 -6.57 5.79 11.86
C ASP A 225 -7.59 4.86 12.51
N SER A 226 -7.22 4.36 13.69
CA SER A 226 -7.96 3.35 14.46
C SER A 226 -7.95 1.95 13.83
N GLU A 227 -7.15 1.69 12.80
CA GLU A 227 -6.99 0.37 12.20
C GLU A 227 -5.58 -0.16 12.44
N LEU A 228 -5.44 -1.45 12.73
CA LEU A 228 -4.12 -2.05 12.89
C LEU A 228 -3.61 -2.47 11.50
N CYS A 229 -2.39 -2.06 11.16
CA CYS A 229 -1.73 -2.39 9.91
C CYS A 229 -0.39 -3.07 10.19
N VAL A 230 -0.07 -4.09 9.40
CA VAL A 230 1.21 -4.78 9.40
C VAL A 230 2.06 -4.23 8.26
N PHE A 231 3.25 -3.76 8.59
CA PHE A 231 4.24 -3.29 7.64
C PHE A 231 5.40 -4.26 7.60
N ILE A 232 5.93 -4.53 6.40
CA ILE A 232 7.16 -5.26 6.17
C ILE A 232 8.07 -4.40 5.31
N ASN A 233 9.33 -4.24 5.72
CA ASN A 233 10.29 -3.36 5.07
C ASN A 233 9.71 -1.95 4.81
N GLN A 234 8.99 -1.42 5.80
CA GLN A 234 8.33 -0.11 5.76
C GLN A 234 7.20 0.02 4.72
N GLN A 235 6.83 -1.06 4.04
CA GLN A 235 5.67 -1.10 3.13
C GLN A 235 4.46 -1.70 3.86
N PRO A 236 3.27 -1.09 3.77
CA PRO A 236 2.06 -1.70 4.32
C PRO A 236 1.77 -2.97 3.53
N LEU A 237 1.63 -4.10 4.23
CA LEU A 237 1.43 -5.41 3.62
C LEU A 237 0.06 -5.98 3.96
N LEU A 238 -0.36 -5.90 5.23
CA LEU A 238 -1.62 -6.52 5.69
C LEU A 238 -2.38 -5.57 6.59
N LYS A 239 -3.71 -5.75 6.60
CA LYS A 239 -4.54 -5.22 7.68
C LYS A 239 -4.63 -6.26 8.79
N ALA A 240 -4.63 -5.81 10.04
CA ALA A 240 -4.93 -6.61 11.19
C ALA A 240 -6.26 -6.13 11.81
N VAL A 241 -7.21 -7.03 11.97
CA VAL A 241 -8.53 -6.75 12.53
C VAL A 241 -8.65 -7.48 13.86
N PRO A 242 -8.99 -6.80 14.95
CA PRO A 242 -9.18 -7.47 16.23
C PRO A 242 -10.46 -8.30 16.23
N ASP A 243 -10.30 -9.57 16.54
CA ASP A 243 -11.41 -10.52 16.72
C ASP A 243 -11.72 -10.73 18.21
N ALA A 244 -10.69 -10.64 19.06
CA ALA A 244 -10.80 -10.81 20.51
C ALA A 244 -9.81 -9.90 21.27
N GLU A 245 -9.78 -10.01 22.60
CA GLU A 245 -8.86 -9.24 23.45
C GLU A 245 -7.37 -9.54 23.16
N ASP A 246 -7.07 -10.74 22.67
CA ASP A 246 -5.72 -11.28 22.47
C ASP A 246 -5.50 -11.82 21.05
N LEU A 247 -6.41 -11.53 20.12
CA LEU A 247 -6.40 -12.09 18.77
C LEU A 247 -6.65 -11.01 17.73
N LEU A 248 -5.75 -10.93 16.74
CA LEU A 248 -5.97 -10.20 15.51
C LEU A 248 -6.04 -11.16 14.32
N SER A 249 -7.07 -11.05 13.49
CA SER A 249 -7.08 -11.65 12.15
C SER A 249 -6.29 -10.79 11.16
N LEU A 250 -5.42 -11.41 10.39
CA LEU A 250 -4.69 -10.79 9.30
C LEU A 250 -5.48 -10.93 8.01
N VAL A 251 -5.83 -9.80 7.42
CA VAL A 251 -6.61 -9.71 6.18
C VAL A 251 -5.67 -9.41 5.02
N GLY A 252 -5.74 -10.23 3.98
CA GLY A 252 -4.91 -10.10 2.77
C GLY A 252 -4.07 -11.29 2.41
N LEU A 253 -4.06 -12.30 3.27
CA LEU A 253 -3.42 -13.55 2.97
C LEU A 253 -4.45 -14.48 2.36
N GLY A 254 -4.07 -15.21 1.31
CA GLY A 254 -4.95 -16.20 0.65
C GLY A 254 -5.31 -17.40 1.54
N LEU A 255 -4.87 -17.39 2.79
CA LEU A 255 -5.10 -18.40 3.82
C LEU A 255 -5.57 -17.72 5.12
N PRO A 256 -6.43 -18.37 5.92
CA PRO A 256 -6.78 -17.90 7.26
C PRO A 256 -5.52 -17.63 8.07
N SER A 257 -5.39 -16.41 8.58
CA SER A 257 -4.15 -15.91 9.16
C SER A 257 -4.44 -15.05 10.39
N GLN A 258 -3.72 -15.27 11.49
CA GLN A 258 -3.97 -14.63 12.78
C GLN A 258 -2.68 -14.33 13.53
N LEU A 259 -2.70 -13.26 14.34
CA LEU A 259 -1.72 -12.97 15.38
C LEU A 259 -2.36 -13.22 16.74
N GLN A 260 -1.79 -14.15 17.50
CA GLN A 260 -2.16 -14.43 18.88
C GLN A 260 -1.18 -13.73 19.81
N TYR A 261 -1.70 -12.94 20.75
CA TYR A 261 -0.93 -12.11 21.66
C TYR A 261 -0.97 -12.66 23.07
N GLU A 262 0.15 -12.52 23.77
CA GLU A 262 0.17 -12.53 25.23
C GLU A 262 0.68 -11.16 25.69
N PHE A 263 0.02 -10.63 26.72
CA PHE A 263 0.37 -9.35 27.31
C PHE A 263 0.91 -9.55 28.73
N ARG A 264 1.95 -8.81 29.09
CA ARG A 264 2.23 -8.47 30.50
C ARG A 264 1.75 -7.06 30.72
N GLU A 265 0.74 -6.91 31.58
CA GLU A 265 0.03 -5.65 31.77
C GLU A 265 -0.56 -5.18 30.42
N GLU A 266 -0.08 -4.07 29.87
CA GLU A 266 -0.51 -3.51 28.57
C GLU A 266 0.60 -3.57 27.50
N ARG A 267 1.65 -4.36 27.73
CA ARG A 267 2.76 -4.52 26.78
C ARG A 267 2.75 -5.92 26.20
N VAL A 268 2.96 -6.01 24.88
CA VAL A 268 3.16 -7.28 24.18
C VAL A 268 4.34 -8.01 24.81
N SER A 269 4.13 -9.23 25.29
CA SER A 269 5.21 -10.10 25.78
C SER A 269 5.53 -11.24 24.82
N HIS A 270 4.53 -11.69 24.07
CA HIS A 270 4.66 -12.78 23.12
C HIS A 270 3.68 -12.62 21.97
N VAL A 271 4.11 -12.94 20.75
CA VAL A 271 3.23 -12.99 19.59
C VAL A 271 3.51 -14.23 18.77
N ARG A 272 2.44 -14.99 18.49
CA ARG A 272 2.45 -16.12 17.56
C ARG A 272 1.68 -15.77 16.30
N LEU A 273 2.29 -16.02 15.15
CA LEU A 273 1.68 -15.97 13.84
C LEU A 273 1.13 -17.35 13.50
N VAL A 274 -0.17 -17.44 13.21
CA VAL A 274 -0.85 -18.67 12.78
C VAL A 274 -1.36 -18.46 11.35
N ILE A 275 -0.91 -19.26 10.38
CA ILE A 275 -1.33 -19.15 8.97
C ILE A 275 -1.62 -20.54 8.42
N GLY A 276 -2.86 -20.77 7.97
CA GLY A 276 -3.26 -22.06 7.41
C GLY A 276 -3.04 -23.25 8.37
N GLY A 277 -3.04 -23.00 9.69
CA GLY A 277 -2.76 -24.00 10.73
C GLY A 277 -1.27 -24.17 11.09
N LEU A 278 -0.36 -23.50 10.39
CA LEU A 278 1.06 -23.43 10.78
C LEU A 278 1.26 -22.31 11.80
N GLU A 279 2.00 -22.60 12.87
CA GLU A 279 2.26 -21.64 13.96
C GLU A 279 3.75 -21.30 14.03
N LYS A 280 4.05 -20.01 14.21
CA LYS A 280 5.41 -19.51 14.39
C LYS A 280 5.46 -18.33 15.36
N THR A 281 6.35 -18.40 16.34
CA THR A 281 6.65 -17.25 17.20
C THR A 281 7.38 -16.17 16.39
N ILE A 282 6.83 -14.96 16.37
CA ILE A 282 7.44 -13.81 15.68
C ILE A 282 7.92 -12.73 16.65
N TYR A 283 7.50 -12.79 17.92
CA TYR A 283 7.97 -11.89 18.96
C TYR A 283 7.96 -12.54 20.35
N ARG A 284 8.99 -12.27 21.15
CA ARG A 284 9.08 -12.65 22.56
C ARG A 284 10.03 -11.71 23.29
N CYS A 285 9.63 -11.18 24.44
CA CYS A 285 10.48 -10.40 25.34
C CYS A 285 10.51 -10.97 26.76
#